data_AF-A0A5B0SMA2-F1
#
_entry.id   AF-A0A5B0SMA2-F1
#
_cell.length_a   1.000
_cell.length_b   1.000
_cell.length_c   1.000
_cell.angle_alpha   90.00
_cell.angle_beta   90.00
_cell.angle_gamma   90.00
#
_symmetry.space_group_name_H-M   'P 1'
#
loop_
_entity.id
_entity.type
_entity.pdbx_description
1 polymer ?
#
loop_
_entity_poly.entity_id
_entity_poly.type
_entity_poly.pdbx_seq_one_letter_code
_entity_poly.pdbx_strand_id
1 'polypeptide(L)'
;MLDISKIKTFLANGCQPKEPNSLDIHFLRGYKWNTLLSYNAAARKFMKYKIAIKDTPFVLPITAGDLYGFCYWAGKNIDEYDSQDISSKTLAKYLYGIQAWHLYHAVDYPAESKARITVLLRASAHADAEAPPGLPKPQ
;
A
#
# COMPACT_ATOMS: atom_id res chain seq x y z
N MET A 1 -1.29 -16.30 -19.70
CA MET A 1 -1.40 -17.03 -18.41
C MET A 1 -1.05 -16.07 -17.28
N LEU A 2 -1.79 -16.10 -16.16
CA LEU A 2 -1.56 -15.20 -15.03
C LEU A 2 -0.36 -15.70 -14.22
N ASP A 3 0.75 -14.98 -14.27
CA ASP A 3 1.99 -15.35 -13.58
C ASP A 3 1.95 -14.91 -12.11
N ILE A 4 1.23 -15.68 -11.28
CA ILE A 4 1.00 -15.40 -9.86
C ILE A 4 2.30 -15.20 -9.05
N SER A 5 3.43 -15.74 -9.54
CA SER A 5 4.73 -15.57 -8.89
C SER A 5 5.18 -14.11 -8.78
N LYS A 6 4.63 -13.21 -9.61
CA LYS A 6 4.92 -11.77 -9.61
C LYS A 6 4.10 -10.97 -8.59
N ILE A 7 3.12 -11.59 -7.94
CA ILE A 7 2.22 -10.94 -6.98
C ILE A 7 2.22 -11.59 -5.59
N LYS A 8 3.29 -12.31 -5.23
CA LYS A 8 3.40 -13.08 -3.97
C LYS A 8 3.06 -12.29 -2.70
N THR A 9 3.41 -11.01 -2.62
CA THR A 9 3.12 -10.20 -1.42
C THR A 9 1.62 -9.93 -1.28
N PHE A 10 0.93 -9.68 -2.39
CA PHE A 10 -0.53 -9.57 -2.40
C PHE A 10 -1.22 -10.91 -2.06
N LEU A 11 -0.65 -12.04 -2.47
CA LEU A 11 -1.20 -13.36 -2.17
C LEU A 11 -1.00 -13.76 -0.70
N ALA A 12 0.04 -13.27 -0.03
CA ALA A 12 0.32 -13.55 1.38
C ALA A 12 -0.69 -12.85 2.32
N ASN A 13 -1.04 -13.49 3.43
CA ASN A 13 -1.80 -12.87 4.52
C ASN A 13 -0.83 -12.15 5.47
N GLY A 14 -0.53 -10.88 5.18
CA GLY A 14 0.53 -10.14 5.87
C GLY A 14 1.89 -10.81 5.66
N CYS A 15 2.53 -11.25 6.75
CA CYS A 15 3.80 -11.97 6.72
C CYS A 15 3.66 -13.47 6.39
N GLN A 16 2.44 -14.02 6.33
CA GLN A 16 2.23 -15.45 6.09
C GLN A 16 2.04 -15.76 4.60
N PRO A 17 2.96 -16.51 3.95
CA PRO A 17 2.78 -16.96 2.58
C PRO A 17 1.51 -17.80 2.45
N LYS A 18 0.79 -17.63 1.33
CA LYS A 18 -0.43 -18.39 1.04
C LYS A 18 -0.50 -18.67 -0.46
N GLU A 19 -0.75 -19.92 -0.81
CA GLU A 19 -0.96 -20.34 -2.19
C GLU A 19 -2.44 -20.13 -2.57
N PRO A 20 -2.73 -19.53 -3.74
CA PRO A 20 -4.11 -19.30 -4.17
C PRO A 20 -4.79 -20.61 -4.59
N ASN A 21 -6.03 -20.80 -4.15
CA ASN A 21 -6.90 -21.87 -4.64
C ASN A 21 -7.65 -21.45 -5.93
N SER A 22 -8.51 -22.32 -6.47
CA SER A 22 -9.29 -22.05 -7.68
C SER A 22 -10.23 -20.84 -7.58
N LEU A 23 -10.84 -20.61 -6.41
CA LEU A 23 -11.69 -19.45 -6.15
C LEU A 23 -10.85 -18.17 -6.13
N ASP A 24 -9.69 -18.19 -5.46
CA ASP A 24 -8.75 -17.08 -5.42
C ASP A 24 -8.27 -16.72 -6.85
N ILE A 25 -7.94 -17.72 -7.66
CA ILE A 25 -7.56 -17.52 -9.07
C ILE A 25 -8.71 -16.90 -9.86
N HIS A 26 -9.96 -17.32 -9.63
CA HIS A 26 -11.12 -16.72 -10.29
C HIS A 26 -11.33 -15.26 -9.87
N PHE A 27 -11.19 -14.96 -8.57
CA PHE A 27 -11.23 -13.59 -8.05
C PHE A 27 -10.17 -12.70 -8.70
N LEU A 28 -8.92 -13.17 -8.80
CA LEU A 28 -7.82 -12.43 -9.41
C LEU A 28 -8.08 -12.08 -10.89
N ARG A 29 -8.83 -12.92 -11.62
CA ARG A 29 -9.22 -12.65 -13.02
C ARG A 29 -10.19 -11.48 -13.16
N GLY A 30 -10.81 -11.02 -12.08
CA GLY A 30 -11.62 -9.80 -12.06
C GLY A 30 -10.82 -8.51 -12.28
N TYR A 31 -9.49 -8.55 -12.16
CA TYR A 31 -8.61 -7.39 -12.35
C TYR A 31 -7.79 -7.47 -13.63
N LYS A 32 -7.48 -6.30 -14.21
CA LYS A 32 -6.42 -6.21 -15.23
C LYS A 32 -5.08 -6.59 -14.60
N TRP A 33 -4.21 -7.25 -15.37
CA TRP A 33 -2.90 -7.70 -14.87
C TRP A 33 -2.04 -6.56 -14.29
N ASN A 34 -2.00 -5.41 -14.96
CA ASN A 34 -1.26 -4.23 -14.48
C ASN A 34 -1.82 -3.68 -13.15
N THR A 35 -3.13 -3.86 -12.89
CA THR A 35 -3.74 -3.50 -11.61
C THR A 35 -3.22 -4.39 -10.49
N LEU A 36 -3.17 -5.71 -10.71
CA LEU A 36 -2.62 -6.67 -9.73
C LEU A 36 -1.14 -6.39 -9.43
N LEU A 37 -0.33 -6.06 -10.44
CA LEU A 37 1.07 -5.66 -10.24
C LEU A 37 1.18 -4.39 -9.37
N SER A 38 0.31 -3.40 -9.60
CA SER A 38 0.24 -2.18 -8.78
C SER A 38 -0.22 -2.46 -7.35
N TYR A 39 -1.17 -3.37 -7.15
CA TYR A 39 -1.65 -3.76 -5.82
C TYR A 39 -0.59 -4.54 -5.04
N ASN A 40 0.15 -5.42 -5.71
CA ASN A 40 1.31 -6.06 -5.10
C ASN A 40 2.41 -5.06 -4.73
N ALA A 41 2.64 -4.04 -5.55
CA ALA A 41 3.57 -2.96 -5.21
C ALA A 41 3.12 -2.19 -3.95
N ALA A 42 1.81 -1.96 -3.80
CA ALA A 42 1.23 -1.36 -2.61
C ALA A 42 1.45 -2.22 -1.35
N ALA A 43 1.12 -3.52 -1.42
CA ALA A 43 1.37 -4.47 -0.34
C ALA A 43 2.86 -4.50 0.04
N ARG A 44 3.78 -4.54 -0.94
CA ARG A 44 5.23 -4.46 -0.70
C ARG A 44 5.66 -3.18 0.00
N LYS A 45 5.11 -2.02 -0.39
CA LYS A 45 5.43 -0.75 0.27
C LYS A 45 4.94 -0.75 1.72
N PHE A 46 3.76 -1.29 1.96
CA PHE A 46 3.21 -1.46 3.31
C PHE A 46 4.04 -2.41 4.17
N MET A 47 4.52 -3.54 3.61
CA MET A 47 5.46 -4.42 4.31
C MET A 47 6.74 -3.69 4.73
N LYS A 48 7.31 -2.84 3.85
CA LYS A 48 8.47 -2.01 4.20
C LYS A 48 8.18 -1.06 5.38
N TYR A 49 7.00 -0.45 5.40
CA TYR A 49 6.55 0.36 6.53
C TYR A 49 6.52 -0.46 7.83
N LYS A 50 5.86 -1.62 7.82
CA LYS A 50 5.75 -2.49 9.02
C LYS A 50 7.13 -2.94 9.52
N ILE A 51 8.06 -3.25 8.60
CA ILE A 51 9.46 -3.53 8.94
C ILE A 51 10.15 -2.31 9.56
N ALA A 52 9.96 -1.11 8.98
CA ALA A 52 10.58 0.12 9.48
C ALA A 52 10.13 0.47 10.91
N ILE A 53 8.85 0.25 11.22
CA ILE A 53 8.31 0.45 12.58
C ILE A 53 8.51 -0.76 13.51
N LYS A 54 9.24 -1.80 13.06
CA LYS A 54 9.51 -3.03 13.80
C LYS A 54 8.26 -3.77 14.28
N ASP A 55 7.19 -3.69 13.50
CA ASP A 55 5.90 -4.33 13.78
C ASP A 55 5.66 -5.51 12.82
N THR A 56 6.60 -6.45 12.87
CA THR A 56 6.55 -7.72 12.16
C THR A 56 6.93 -8.86 13.12
N PRO A 57 6.37 -10.07 12.95
CA PRO A 57 5.39 -10.46 11.94
C PRO A 57 3.97 -9.96 12.25
N PHE A 58 3.15 -9.76 11.21
CA PHE A 58 1.73 -9.46 11.34
C PHE A 58 0.92 -10.27 10.32
N VAL A 59 -0.39 -10.34 10.54
CA VAL A 59 -1.39 -10.87 9.58
C VAL A 59 -2.49 -9.82 9.39
N LEU A 60 -3.29 -9.94 8.34
CA LEU A 60 -4.47 -9.10 8.16
C LEU A 60 -5.57 -9.53 9.16
N PRO A 61 -6.52 -8.64 9.54
CA PRO A 61 -6.68 -7.25 9.09
C PRO A 61 -5.65 -6.30 9.72
N ILE A 62 -5.28 -5.26 8.98
CA ILE A 62 -4.53 -4.13 9.55
C ILE A 62 -5.51 -3.17 10.24
N THR A 63 -5.00 -2.39 11.19
CA THR A 63 -5.80 -1.42 11.94
C THR A 63 -5.90 -0.06 11.23
N ALA A 64 -6.83 0.77 11.66
CA ALA A 64 -6.85 2.18 11.24
C ALA A 64 -5.54 2.91 11.60
N GLY A 65 -4.94 2.58 12.75
CA GLY A 65 -3.65 3.13 13.19
C GLY A 65 -2.52 2.83 12.22
N ASP A 66 -2.48 1.59 11.71
CA ASP A 66 -1.50 1.18 10.69
C ASP A 66 -1.62 2.01 9.40
N LEU A 67 -2.85 2.30 8.97
CA LEU A 67 -3.07 3.13 7.78
C LEU A 67 -2.64 4.58 8.01
N TYR A 68 -2.90 5.15 9.20
CA TYR A 68 -2.46 6.50 9.53
C TYR A 68 -0.93 6.59 9.52
N GLY A 69 -0.27 5.64 10.19
CA GLY A 69 1.19 5.59 10.24
C GLY A 69 1.79 5.32 8.87
N PHE A 70 1.18 4.46 8.06
CA PHE A 70 1.62 4.24 6.67
C PHE A 70 1.50 5.50 5.82
N CYS A 71 0.39 6.24 5.92
CA CYS A 71 0.23 7.49 5.17
C CYS A 71 1.27 8.54 5.58
N TYR A 72 1.54 8.67 6.89
CA TYR A 72 2.55 9.58 7.40
C TYR A 72 3.99 9.17 6.99
N TRP A 73 4.30 7.88 7.05
CA TRP A 73 5.64 7.36 6.72
C TRP A 73 5.93 7.32 5.22
N ALA A 74 4.93 7.06 4.38
CA ALA A 74 5.12 6.94 2.93
C ALA A 74 4.86 8.25 2.18
N GLY A 75 4.04 9.14 2.73
CA GLY A 75 3.75 10.44 2.12
C GLY A 75 4.90 11.41 2.37
N LYS A 76 5.16 12.30 1.41
CA LYS A 76 6.10 13.42 1.63
C LYS A 76 5.62 14.29 2.78
N ASN A 77 6.56 14.68 3.62
CA ASN A 77 6.38 15.69 4.66
C ASN A 77 7.19 16.94 4.28
N ILE A 78 6.69 18.13 4.65
CA ILE A 78 7.33 19.40 4.29
C ILE A 78 8.68 19.56 5.01
N ASP A 79 8.77 19.04 6.23
CA ASP A 79 9.93 19.22 7.12
C ASP A 79 11.01 18.14 6.92
N GLU A 80 10.67 17.00 6.32
CA GLU A 80 11.54 15.82 6.18
C GLU A 80 11.32 15.17 4.82
N TYR A 81 12.39 15.11 4.01
CA TYR A 81 12.38 14.38 2.73
C TYR A 81 13.22 13.11 2.86
N ASP A 82 12.61 11.95 2.64
CA ASP A 82 13.29 10.67 2.72
C ASP A 82 13.08 9.83 1.45
N SER A 83 13.99 8.89 1.22
CA SER A 83 14.03 7.98 0.08
C SER A 83 12.79 7.08 -0.02
N GLN A 84 12.05 6.87 1.07
CA GLN A 84 10.76 6.17 1.03
C GLN A 84 9.61 7.03 0.51
N ASP A 85 9.76 8.34 0.37
CA ASP A 85 8.60 9.18 0.11
C ASP A 85 8.03 8.93 -1.29
N ILE A 86 6.70 8.92 -1.36
CA ILE A 86 5.95 8.83 -2.61
C ILE A 86 4.95 9.98 -2.69
N SER A 87 4.63 10.39 -3.91
CA SER A 87 3.59 11.40 -4.12
C SER A 87 2.26 10.97 -3.51
N SER A 88 1.46 11.94 -3.07
CA SER A 88 0.08 11.75 -2.61
C SER A 88 -0.77 10.97 -3.62
N LYS A 89 -0.57 11.21 -4.92
CA LYS A 89 -1.25 10.46 -5.99
C LYS A 89 -0.88 8.97 -5.99
N THR A 90 0.39 8.64 -5.75
CA THR A 90 0.84 7.24 -5.64
C THR A 90 0.36 6.63 -4.33
N LEU A 91 0.39 7.37 -3.23
CA LEU A 91 -0.10 6.92 -1.92
C LEU A 91 -1.59 6.57 -1.97
N ALA A 92 -2.42 7.40 -2.61
CA ALA A 92 -3.83 7.11 -2.85
C ALA A 92 -4.03 5.80 -3.64
N LYS A 93 -3.20 5.57 -4.68
CA LYS A 93 -3.23 4.30 -5.42
C LYS A 93 -2.84 3.10 -4.56
N TYR A 94 -1.89 3.28 -3.65
CA TYR A 94 -1.46 2.21 -2.74
C TYR A 94 -2.56 1.87 -1.72
N LEU A 95 -3.31 2.86 -1.23
CA LEU A 95 -4.45 2.60 -0.34
C LEU A 95 -5.53 1.75 -1.03
N TYR A 96 -5.82 1.99 -2.32
CA TYR A 96 -6.71 1.09 -3.08
C TYR A 96 -6.16 -0.34 -3.19
N GLY A 97 -4.84 -0.48 -3.35
CA GLY A 97 -4.19 -1.79 -3.37
C GLY A 97 -4.24 -2.51 -2.03
N ILE A 98 -4.06 -1.79 -0.92
CA ILE A 98 -4.19 -2.33 0.44
C ILE A 98 -5.64 -2.72 0.74
N GLN A 99 -6.62 -1.92 0.32
CA GLN A 99 -8.03 -2.29 0.43
C GLN A 99 -8.35 -3.55 -0.38
N ALA A 100 -7.85 -3.66 -1.61
CA ALA A 100 -8.01 -4.87 -2.42
C ALA A 100 -7.31 -6.09 -1.79
N TRP A 101 -6.22 -5.88 -1.05
CA TRP A 101 -5.52 -6.95 -0.32
C TRP A 101 -6.39 -7.54 0.79
N HIS A 102 -7.11 -6.69 1.53
CA HIS A 102 -8.11 -7.13 2.53
C HIS A 102 -9.27 -7.87 1.87
N LEU A 103 -9.78 -7.33 0.76
CA LEU A 103 -10.86 -7.96 0.00
C LEU A 103 -10.47 -9.36 -0.51
N TYR A 104 -9.25 -9.52 -1.03
CA TYR A 104 -8.73 -10.82 -1.49
C TYR A 104 -8.66 -11.85 -0.36
N HIS A 105 -8.28 -11.42 0.85
CA HIS A 105 -8.21 -12.30 2.03
C HIS A 105 -9.54 -12.45 2.79
N ALA A 106 -10.62 -11.82 2.30
CA ALA A 106 -11.93 -11.83 2.94
C ALA A 106 -11.91 -11.38 4.42
N VAL A 107 -11.15 -10.31 4.69
CA VAL A 107 -11.08 -9.67 6.02
C VAL A 107 -11.49 -8.20 5.93
N ASP A 108 -11.89 -7.63 7.07
CA ASP A 108 -12.37 -6.25 7.11
C ASP A 108 -11.26 -5.23 6.86
N TYR A 109 -11.52 -4.27 5.98
CA TYR A 109 -10.72 -3.06 5.85
C TYR A 109 -11.25 -2.00 6.83
N PRO A 110 -10.39 -1.32 7.62
CA PRO A 110 -10.83 -0.39 8.67
C PRO A 110 -11.47 0.87 8.07
N ALA A 111 -12.77 0.82 7.79
CA ALA A 111 -13.52 1.83 7.05
C ALA A 111 -13.60 3.18 7.80
N GLU A 112 -13.54 3.15 9.13
CA GLU A 112 -13.49 4.32 10.01
C GLU A 112 -12.27 5.22 9.74
N SER A 113 -11.22 4.68 9.13
CA SER A 113 -9.99 5.42 8.81
C SER A 113 -10.14 6.46 7.71
N LYS A 114 -11.20 6.37 6.89
CA LYS A 114 -11.35 7.13 5.63
C LYS A 114 -11.22 8.64 5.81
N ALA A 115 -11.87 9.21 6.82
CA ALA A 115 -11.87 10.66 7.04
C ALA A 115 -10.46 11.18 7.34
N ARG A 116 -9.74 10.51 8.26
CA ARG A 116 -8.39 10.91 8.65
C ARG A 116 -7.36 10.65 7.54
N ILE A 117 -7.46 9.54 6.82
CA ILE A 117 -6.63 9.26 5.63
C ILE A 117 -6.80 10.36 4.57
N THR A 118 -8.04 10.84 4.36
CA THR A 118 -8.30 11.91 3.40
C THR A 118 -7.54 13.19 3.78
N VAL A 119 -7.49 13.53 5.06
CA VAL A 119 -6.72 14.70 5.54
C VAL A 119 -5.22 14.47 5.36
N LEU A 120 -4.70 13.29 5.70
CA LEU A 120 -3.28 12.95 5.52
C LEU A 120 -2.86 13.02 4.03
N LEU A 121 -3.69 12.53 3.12
CA LEU A 121 -3.43 12.63 1.67
C LEU A 121 -3.37 14.08 1.19
N ARG A 122 -4.20 14.98 1.76
CA ARG A 122 -4.14 16.42 1.46
C ARG A 122 -2.84 17.04 1.96
N ALA A 123 -2.42 16.71 3.18
CA ALA A 123 -1.14 17.16 3.72
C ALA A 123 0.03 16.77 2.80
N SER A 124 0.10 15.51 2.38
CA SER A 124 1.12 15.07 1.41
C SER A 124 1.00 15.73 0.04
N ALA A 125 -0.22 16.10 -0.38
CA ALA A 125 -0.43 16.81 -1.66
C ALA A 125 0.06 18.26 -1.60
N HIS A 126 -0.07 18.93 -0.44
CA HIS A 126 0.53 20.24 -0.20
C HIS A 126 2.06 20.15 -0.26
N ALA A 127 2.66 19.16 0.41
CA ALA A 127 4.10 18.89 0.33
C ALA A 127 4.58 18.61 -1.11
N ASP A 128 3.80 17.84 -1.89
CA ASP A 128 4.10 17.58 -3.30
C ASP A 128 4.15 18.86 -4.14
N ALA A 129 3.31 19.86 -3.83
CA ALA A 129 3.21 21.11 -4.58
C ALA A 129 4.30 22.13 -4.21
N GLU A 130 4.80 22.08 -2.97
CA GLU A 130 5.89 22.95 -2.50
C GLU A 130 7.27 22.43 -2.90
N ALA A 131 7.40 21.14 -3.21
CA ALA A 131 8.65 20.57 -3.71
C ALA A 131 9.06 21.23 -5.05
N PRO A 132 10.29 21.77 -5.17
CA PRO A 132 10.72 22.45 -6.38
C PRO A 132 10.69 21.47 -7.58
N PRO A 133 10.26 21.92 -8.78
CA PRO A 133 10.27 21.09 -9.97
C PRO A 133 11.72 20.80 -10.38
N GLY A 134 12.20 19.58 -10.12
CA GLY A 134 13.39 19.05 -10.79
C GLY A 134 14.61 18.69 -9.95
N LEU A 135 14.48 18.20 -8.72
CA LEU A 135 15.60 17.45 -8.14
C LEU A 135 15.81 16.14 -8.93
N PRO A 136 17.01 15.86 -9.48
CA PRO A 136 17.26 14.65 -10.26
C PRO A 136 17.06 13.42 -9.37
N LYS A 137 16.57 12.33 -9.98
CA LYS A 137 16.58 11.03 -9.30
C LYS A 137 18.04 10.68 -8.93
N PRO A 138 18.31 10.22 -7.70
CA PRO A 138 19.65 9.74 -7.36
C PRO A 138 20.06 8.62 -8.34
N GLN A 139 21.31 8.72 -8.82
CA GLN A 139 21.96 7.77 -9.74
C GLN A 139 22.08 6.38 -9.13
#